data_AF-A0A4S4N051-F1
#
_entry.id   AF-A0A4S4N051-F1
#
_cell.length_a   1.000
_cell.length_b   1.000
_cell.length_c   1.000
_cell.angle_alpha   90.00
_cell.angle_beta   90.00
_cell.angle_gamma   90.00
#
_symmetry.space_group_name_H-M   'P 1'
#
loop_
_entity.id
_entity.type
_entity.pdbx_description
1 polymer ?
#
loop_
_entity_poly.entity_id
_entity_poly.type
_entity_poly.pdbx_seq_one_letter_code
_entity_poly.pdbx_strand_id
1 'polypeptide(L)'
;MRSTLYTALSLLSLAIFAQASALPDASVVALSSSPSPALEARAPQPSNAKRSPHSKRKQTPLSPEEQMSRHLCPLGMNVCPIPLENLNTVPLIPTTLLKWIEEGFECVDLQEDLTSCGGCGSVNASHDCTTIPNALGVSCIAGVCHVDTCKSGFTLAADGKTCVRLQ
;
A
#
# COMPACT_ATOMS: atom_id res chain seq x y z
N MET A 1 -14.83 -14.45 47.63
CA MET A 1 -14.42 -13.13 48.18
C MET A 1 -12.99 -12.80 47.74
N ARG A 2 -12.76 -12.45 46.46
CA ARG A 2 -11.44 -12.04 45.94
C ARG A 2 -11.55 -11.02 44.79
N SER A 3 -12.64 -10.24 44.77
CA SER A 3 -12.99 -9.37 43.63
C SER A 3 -13.15 -7.89 44.00
N THR A 4 -12.51 -7.45 45.10
CA THR A 4 -12.63 -6.07 45.60
C THR A 4 -11.29 -5.37 45.84
N LEU A 5 -10.16 -6.00 45.49
CA LEU A 5 -8.82 -5.44 45.74
C LEU A 5 -8.17 -4.76 44.52
N TYR A 6 -8.73 -4.89 43.31
CA TYR A 6 -8.13 -4.30 42.10
C TYR A 6 -8.67 -2.90 41.74
N THR A 7 -9.76 -2.45 42.37
CA THR A 7 -10.37 -1.15 42.08
C THR A 7 -9.75 0.02 42.85
N ALA A 8 -8.82 -0.23 43.78
CA ALA A 8 -8.18 0.81 44.59
C ALA A 8 -6.83 1.31 44.04
N LEU A 9 -6.30 0.70 42.96
CA LEU A 9 -4.97 1.02 42.43
C LEU A 9 -4.98 1.82 41.11
N SER A 10 -6.14 2.19 40.56
CA SER A 10 -6.24 2.87 39.26
C SER A 10 -6.57 4.37 39.31
N LEU A 11 -6.45 5.04 40.47
CA LEU A 11 -6.85 6.45 40.63
C LEU A 11 -5.71 7.40 41.06
N LEU A 12 -4.45 7.03 40.85
CA LEU A 12 -3.30 7.94 41.02
C LEU A 12 -2.39 7.90 39.78
N SER A 13 -2.68 8.72 38.77
CA SER A 13 -1.68 9.16 37.77
C SER A 13 -2.15 10.28 36.82
N LEU A 14 -3.25 10.97 37.12
CA LEU A 14 -3.67 12.17 36.39
C LEU A 14 -3.23 13.44 37.11
N ALA A 15 -1.97 13.86 36.91
CA ALA A 15 -1.57 15.26 36.95
C ALA A 15 -0.12 15.44 36.46
N ILE A 16 0.12 16.60 35.84
CA ILE A 16 1.42 17.20 35.49
C ILE A 16 1.93 16.88 34.09
N PHE A 17 1.43 17.63 33.09
CA PHE A 17 2.27 18.35 32.14
C PHE A 17 1.49 19.57 31.64
N ALA A 18 1.49 20.64 32.46
CA ALA A 18 1.14 21.97 31.99
C ALA A 18 2.41 22.57 31.36
N GLN A 19 2.48 22.59 30.03
CA GLN A 19 3.43 23.46 29.32
C GLN A 19 2.64 24.61 28.71
N ALA A 20 2.79 25.77 29.33
CA ALA A 20 2.48 27.06 28.74
C ALA A 20 3.75 27.57 28.06
N SER A 21 3.69 27.82 26.75
CA SER A 21 4.67 28.69 26.09
C SER A 21 4.10 29.23 24.78
N ALA A 22 3.73 30.51 24.85
CA ALA A 22 3.83 31.53 23.82
C ALA A 22 3.17 31.29 22.45
N LEU A 23 2.07 32.00 22.23
CA LEU A 23 1.60 32.44 20.92
C LEU A 23 2.69 33.31 20.27
N PRO A 24 3.07 33.10 18.99
CA PRO A 24 3.87 34.07 18.27
C PRO A 24 3.00 35.26 17.86
N ASP A 25 3.54 36.45 18.10
CA ASP A 25 3.01 37.78 17.78
C ASP A 25 2.43 37.89 16.38
N ALA A 26 1.19 38.36 16.31
CA ALA A 26 0.59 38.91 15.09
C ALA A 26 1.26 40.26 14.78
N SER A 27 2.45 40.23 14.19
CA SER A 27 3.05 41.40 13.57
C SER A 27 2.32 41.71 12.27
N VAL A 28 1.44 42.70 12.34
CA VAL A 28 0.75 43.33 11.21
C VAL A 28 1.81 44.02 10.35
N VAL A 29 2.26 43.36 9.29
CA VAL A 29 3.17 43.97 8.32
C VAL A 29 2.37 44.97 7.49
N ALA A 30 2.65 46.25 7.70
CA ALA A 30 2.10 47.35 6.92
C ALA A 30 2.44 47.15 5.43
N LEU A 31 1.40 47.14 4.59
CA LEU A 31 1.52 47.03 3.14
C LEU A 31 2.05 48.36 2.59
N SER A 32 3.35 48.44 2.34
CA SER A 32 3.98 49.56 1.63
C SER A 32 3.71 49.42 0.12
N SER A 33 2.81 50.23 -0.42
CA SER A 33 2.52 50.32 -1.85
C SER A 33 3.67 51.00 -2.60
N SER A 34 4.65 50.22 -3.03
CA SER A 34 5.59 50.66 -4.07
C SER A 34 4.91 50.54 -5.45
N PRO A 35 5.05 51.53 -6.35
CA PRO A 35 4.52 51.41 -7.70
C PRO A 35 5.24 50.27 -8.43
N SER A 36 4.49 49.25 -8.82
CA SER A 36 5.02 48.19 -9.68
C SER A 36 5.49 48.81 -11.01
N PRO A 37 6.66 48.43 -11.56
CA PRO A 37 6.99 48.77 -12.93
C PRO A 37 5.89 48.19 -13.83
N ALA A 38 5.39 49.00 -14.77
CA ALA A 38 4.39 48.56 -15.73
C ALA A 38 4.85 47.24 -16.37
N LEU A 39 4.02 46.20 -16.27
CA LEU A 39 4.26 44.93 -16.94
C LEU A 39 4.12 45.14 -18.44
N GLU A 40 5.22 45.46 -19.10
CA GLU A 40 5.26 45.53 -20.56
C GLU A 40 5.08 44.11 -21.11
N ALA A 41 3.97 43.89 -21.82
CA ALA A 41 3.67 42.61 -22.43
C ALA A 41 4.73 42.30 -23.50
N ARG A 42 5.57 41.29 -23.24
CA ARG A 42 6.51 40.79 -24.25
C ARG A 42 5.72 40.14 -25.38
N ALA A 43 5.92 40.63 -26.60
CA ALA A 43 5.36 40.02 -27.80
C ALA A 43 5.84 38.56 -27.94
N PRO A 44 4.99 37.64 -28.44
CA PRO A 44 5.40 36.26 -28.69
C PRO A 44 6.56 36.24 -29.70
N GLN A 45 7.73 35.80 -29.23
CA GLN A 45 8.88 35.57 -30.10
C GLN A 45 8.71 34.17 -30.75
N PRO A 46 8.84 34.05 -32.08
CA PRO A 46 8.83 32.74 -32.72
C PRO A 46 10.05 31.94 -32.25
N SER A 47 9.81 30.72 -31.75
CA SER A 47 10.88 29.81 -31.39
C SER A 47 11.52 29.25 -32.66
N ASN A 48 12.59 29.87 -33.14
CA ASN A 48 13.44 29.34 -34.22
C ASN A 48 14.30 28.13 -33.78
N ALA A 49 13.87 27.39 -32.77
CA ALA A 49 14.55 26.19 -32.32
C ALA A 49 14.26 25.07 -33.32
N LYS A 50 15.29 24.61 -34.04
CA LYS A 50 15.22 23.36 -34.81
C LYS A 50 14.74 22.26 -33.86
N ARG A 51 13.55 21.71 -34.12
CA ARG A 51 13.03 20.57 -33.35
C ARG A 51 14.04 19.44 -33.45
N SER A 52 14.67 19.10 -32.32
CA SER A 52 15.35 17.82 -32.15
C SER A 52 14.42 16.70 -32.64
N PRO A 53 14.94 15.65 -33.29
CA PRO A 53 14.12 14.51 -33.68
C PRO A 53 13.33 14.05 -32.46
N HIS A 54 12.01 14.00 -32.60
CA HIS A 54 11.13 13.53 -31.54
C HIS A 54 11.46 12.06 -31.32
N SER A 55 12.24 11.76 -30.27
CA SER A 55 12.42 10.38 -29.80
C SER A 55 11.01 9.87 -29.50
N LYS A 56 10.49 9.00 -30.37
CA LYS A 56 9.20 8.36 -30.16
C LYS A 56 9.31 7.59 -28.86
N ARG A 57 8.74 8.13 -27.78
CA ARG A 57 8.65 7.45 -26.50
C ARG A 57 7.88 6.15 -26.77
N LYS A 58 8.60 5.03 -26.80
CA LYS A 58 8.00 3.71 -26.91
C LYS A 58 7.14 3.54 -25.67
N GLN A 59 5.82 3.61 -25.84
CA GLN A 59 4.91 3.16 -24.80
C GLN A 59 4.97 1.63 -24.80
N THR A 60 5.39 1.06 -23.68
CA THR A 60 5.28 -0.39 -23.48
C THR A 60 3.79 -0.70 -23.35
N PRO A 61 3.22 -1.60 -24.19
CA PRO A 61 1.86 -2.05 -24.02
C PRO A 61 1.71 -2.66 -22.63
N LEU A 62 0.73 -2.15 -21.89
CA LEU A 62 0.40 -2.65 -20.56
C LEU A 62 -0.21 -4.04 -20.69
N SER A 63 0.09 -4.94 -19.75
CA SER A 63 -0.53 -6.27 -19.76
C SER A 63 -2.06 -6.14 -19.66
N PRO A 64 -2.84 -7.10 -20.20
CA PRO A 64 -4.29 -7.08 -20.10
C PRO A 64 -4.79 -6.95 -18.63
N GLU A 65 -4.10 -7.62 -17.71
CA GLU A 65 -4.38 -7.57 -16.27
C GLU A 65 -4.12 -6.19 -15.65
N GLU A 66 -3.03 -5.55 -16.05
CA GLU A 66 -2.67 -4.20 -15.59
C GLU A 66 -3.58 -3.12 -16.20
N GLN A 67 -4.23 -3.41 -17.32
CA GLN A 67 -5.27 -2.54 -17.88
C GLN A 67 -6.53 -2.63 -17.03
N MET A 68 -6.98 -3.83 -16.66
CA MET A 68 -8.18 -4.01 -15.84
C MET A 68 -8.00 -3.44 -14.43
N SER A 69 -6.84 -3.65 -13.81
CA SER A 69 -6.51 -3.06 -12.52
C SER A 69 -6.64 -1.54 -12.52
N ARG A 70 -6.23 -0.86 -13.60
CA ARG A 70 -6.39 0.61 -13.75
C ARG A 70 -7.83 1.09 -13.90
N HIS A 71 -8.75 0.23 -14.33
CA HIS A 71 -10.18 0.59 -14.47
C HIS A 71 -10.97 0.30 -13.20
N LEU A 72 -10.55 -0.70 -12.42
CA LEU A 72 -11.28 -1.19 -11.26
C LEU A 72 -10.71 -0.65 -9.93
N CYS A 73 -9.41 -0.41 -9.87
CA CYS A 73 -8.69 -0.07 -8.65
C CYS A 73 -7.97 1.29 -8.72
N PRO A 74 -7.70 1.92 -7.56
CA PRO A 74 -6.83 3.08 -7.47
C PRO A 74 -5.43 2.83 -8.04
N LEU A 75 -4.70 3.92 -8.33
CA LEU A 75 -3.33 3.82 -8.85
C LEU A 75 -2.42 3.06 -7.88
N GLY A 76 -1.64 2.12 -8.42
CA GLY A 76 -0.69 1.31 -7.67
C GLY A 76 -1.26 0.03 -7.08
N MET A 77 -2.59 -0.16 -7.13
CA MET A 77 -3.24 -1.38 -6.65
C MET A 77 -3.59 -2.33 -7.79
N ASN A 78 -3.79 -3.59 -7.44
CA ASN A 78 -4.14 -4.65 -8.37
C ASN A 78 -5.48 -5.25 -7.98
N VAL A 79 -6.23 -5.68 -8.99
CA VAL A 79 -7.54 -6.29 -8.78
C VAL A 79 -7.40 -7.77 -8.49
N CYS A 80 -8.01 -8.24 -7.41
CA CYS A 80 -8.10 -9.66 -7.05
C CYS A 80 -9.55 -10.11 -6.88
N PRO A 81 -9.89 -11.35 -7.29
CA PRO A 81 -11.25 -11.85 -7.14
C PRO A 81 -11.52 -12.18 -5.68
N ILE A 82 -12.72 -11.86 -5.20
CA ILE A 82 -13.15 -12.25 -3.86
C ILE A 82 -13.66 -13.71 -3.94
N PRO A 83 -13.16 -14.64 -3.11
CA PRO A 83 -13.71 -15.98 -3.06
C PRO A 83 -15.19 -15.93 -2.67
N LEU A 84 -16.07 -16.41 -3.54
CA LEU A 84 -17.47 -16.64 -3.19
C LEU A 84 -17.54 -17.89 -2.31
N GLU A 85 -17.93 -17.72 -1.05
CA GLU A 85 -18.13 -18.83 -0.12
C GLU A 85 -19.06 -19.89 -0.74
N ASN A 86 -18.66 -21.16 -0.66
CA ASN A 86 -19.42 -22.37 -1.06
C ASN A 86 -19.37 -22.81 -2.54
N LEU A 87 -18.56 -22.17 -3.38
CA LEU A 87 -18.18 -22.78 -4.67
C LEU A 87 -16.82 -23.48 -4.51
N ASN A 88 -16.80 -24.81 -4.61
CA ASN A 88 -15.56 -25.63 -4.68
C ASN A 88 -14.80 -25.43 -6.01
N THR A 89 -14.82 -24.21 -6.53
CA THR A 89 -14.22 -23.84 -7.80
C THR A 89 -13.04 -22.93 -7.48
N VAL A 90 -11.86 -23.27 -7.97
CA VAL A 90 -10.70 -22.37 -7.92
C VAL A 90 -11.12 -21.06 -8.59
N PRO A 91 -11.07 -19.90 -7.89
CA PRO A 91 -11.42 -18.62 -8.47
C PRO A 91 -10.52 -18.37 -9.68
N LEU A 92 -11.08 -18.51 -10.89
CA LEU A 92 -10.38 -18.14 -12.11
C LEU A 92 -10.44 -16.62 -12.24
N ILE A 93 -9.34 -16.00 -12.64
CA ILE A 93 -9.30 -14.56 -12.92
C ILE A 93 -10.33 -14.24 -14.02
N PRO A 94 -11.37 -13.42 -13.76
CA PRO A 94 -12.33 -13.08 -14.78
C PRO A 94 -11.66 -12.35 -15.96
N THR A 95 -12.07 -12.67 -17.19
CA THR A 95 -11.46 -12.09 -18.40
C THR A 95 -12.18 -10.84 -18.91
N THR A 96 -13.34 -10.51 -18.34
CA THR A 96 -14.18 -9.39 -18.78
C THR A 96 -14.53 -8.47 -17.62
N LEU A 97 -14.58 -7.17 -17.90
CA LEU A 97 -14.90 -6.15 -16.90
C LEU A 97 -16.28 -6.38 -16.23
N LEU A 98 -17.29 -6.80 -17.00
CA LEU A 98 -18.63 -7.06 -16.48
C LEU A 98 -18.61 -8.18 -15.44
N LYS A 99 -17.84 -9.25 -15.70
CA LYS A 99 -17.75 -10.39 -14.80
C LYS A 99 -17.09 -10.03 -13.48
N TRP A 100 -16.07 -9.17 -13.51
CA TRP A 100 -15.47 -8.62 -12.29
C TRP A 100 -16.47 -7.83 -11.44
N ILE A 101 -17.32 -7.03 -12.08
CA ILE A 101 -18.34 -6.24 -11.38
C ILE A 101 -19.43 -7.15 -10.79
N GLU A 102 -19.79 -8.23 -11.48
CA GLU A 102 -20.83 -9.17 -11.06
C GLU A 102 -20.36 -10.09 -9.91
N GLU A 103 -19.17 -10.69 -10.03
CA GLU A 103 -18.64 -11.63 -9.04
C GLU A 103 -18.00 -10.94 -7.83
N GLY A 104 -17.68 -9.65 -7.96
CA GLY A 104 -17.02 -8.87 -6.93
C GLY A 104 -15.50 -8.99 -6.99
N PHE A 105 -14.84 -7.92 -6.54
CA PHE A 105 -13.39 -7.82 -6.54
C PHE A 105 -12.93 -6.99 -5.35
N GLU A 106 -11.68 -7.23 -4.96
CA GLU A 106 -10.96 -6.41 -4.02
C GLU A 106 -9.73 -5.82 -4.68
N CYS A 107 -9.31 -4.65 -4.19
CA CYS A 107 -8.09 -4.00 -4.62
C CYS A 107 -7.04 -4.23 -3.55
N VAL A 108 -5.92 -4.83 -3.93
CA VAL A 108 -4.82 -5.18 -3.02
C VAL A 108 -3.50 -4.61 -3.54
N ASP A 109 -2.59 -4.32 -2.62
CA ASP A 109 -1.21 -4.01 -2.98
C ASP A 109 -0.38 -5.30 -2.97
N LEU A 110 -0.08 -5.81 -4.17
CA LEU A 110 0.70 -7.05 -4.31
C LEU A 110 2.13 -6.91 -3.80
N GLN A 111 2.61 -5.72 -3.45
CA GLN A 111 3.96 -5.49 -2.95
C GLN A 111 4.10 -5.72 -1.45
N GLU A 112 3.01 -5.58 -0.69
CA GLU A 112 3.04 -5.57 0.78
C GLU A 112 1.89 -6.35 1.45
N ASP A 113 0.85 -6.73 0.70
CA ASP A 113 -0.26 -7.50 1.25
C ASP A 113 0.17 -8.96 1.56
N LEU A 114 -0.10 -9.42 2.78
CA LEU A 114 0.31 -10.75 3.24
C LEU A 114 -0.49 -11.88 2.60
N THR A 115 -1.76 -11.65 2.27
CA THR A 115 -2.63 -12.67 1.68
C THR A 115 -2.65 -12.60 0.15
N SER A 116 -2.10 -11.53 -0.43
CA SER A 116 -1.97 -11.37 -1.89
C SER A 116 -0.57 -10.89 -2.31
N CYS A 117 0.47 -11.53 -1.80
CA CYS A 117 1.86 -11.16 -2.05
C CYS A 117 2.33 -11.63 -3.44
N GLY A 118 2.61 -10.67 -4.33
CA GLY A 118 3.05 -10.93 -5.71
C GLY A 118 1.98 -11.53 -6.63
N GLY A 119 0.74 -11.64 -6.15
CA GLY A 119 -0.41 -12.19 -6.90
C GLY A 119 -1.60 -12.42 -5.97
N CYS A 120 -2.76 -12.78 -6.51
CA CYS A 120 -3.97 -12.96 -5.72
C CYS A 120 -3.95 -14.29 -4.95
N GLY A 121 -3.95 -14.24 -3.61
CA GLY A 121 -4.01 -15.46 -2.78
C GLY A 121 -5.31 -16.23 -2.93
N SER A 122 -6.40 -15.54 -3.26
CA SER A 122 -7.70 -16.13 -3.58
C SER A 122 -7.65 -17.05 -4.81
N VAL A 123 -6.75 -16.78 -5.76
CA VAL A 123 -6.55 -17.59 -6.97
C VAL A 123 -5.53 -18.69 -6.72
N ASN A 124 -4.45 -18.37 -6.00
CA ASN A 124 -3.39 -19.31 -5.70
C ASN A 124 -2.79 -19.01 -4.32
N ALA A 125 -2.94 -19.98 -3.41
CA ALA A 125 -2.45 -19.90 -2.03
C ALA A 125 -0.94 -19.66 -1.91
N SER A 126 -0.14 -19.87 -2.96
CA SER A 126 1.30 -19.53 -2.93
C SER A 126 1.55 -18.02 -2.75
N HIS A 127 0.57 -17.18 -3.05
CA HIS A 127 0.62 -15.74 -2.81
C HIS A 127 0.13 -15.35 -1.41
N ASP A 128 -0.46 -16.27 -0.67
CA ASP A 128 -0.82 -16.05 0.73
C ASP A 128 0.31 -16.52 1.63
N CYS A 129 1.15 -15.57 2.06
CA CYS A 129 2.29 -15.82 2.93
C CYS A 129 1.86 -16.36 4.30
N THR A 130 0.59 -16.17 4.72
CA THR A 130 0.09 -16.65 6.02
C THR A 130 -0.11 -18.16 6.04
N THR A 131 -0.14 -18.81 4.87
CA THR A 131 -0.29 -20.26 4.72
C THR A 131 1.02 -21.03 4.84
N ILE A 132 2.16 -20.35 4.96
CA ILE A 132 3.49 -20.99 5.02
C ILE A 132 3.58 -21.91 6.24
N PRO A 133 3.84 -23.22 6.04
CA PRO A 133 3.88 -24.17 7.14
C PRO A 133 4.94 -23.84 8.19
N ASN A 134 4.55 -23.92 9.46
CA ASN A 134 5.42 -23.72 10.64
C ASN A 134 6.01 -22.32 10.79
N ALA A 135 5.69 -21.36 9.91
CA ALA A 135 6.00 -19.96 10.13
C ALA A 135 5.20 -19.42 11.32
N LEU A 136 5.86 -18.57 12.11
CA LEU A 136 5.25 -17.81 13.21
C LEU A 136 5.04 -16.36 12.81
N GLY A 137 5.99 -15.78 12.08
CA GLY A 137 5.93 -14.44 11.53
C GLY A 137 6.37 -14.44 10.07
N VAL A 138 5.63 -13.72 9.23
CA VAL A 138 5.85 -13.61 7.79
C VAL A 138 5.69 -12.16 7.37
N SER A 139 6.36 -11.80 6.28
CA SER A 139 6.29 -10.49 5.65
C SER A 139 6.15 -10.64 4.14
N CYS A 140 5.45 -9.70 3.49
CA CYS A 140 5.49 -9.52 2.04
C CYS A 140 6.42 -8.34 1.73
N ILE A 141 7.49 -8.59 0.98
CA ILE A 141 8.47 -7.55 0.64
C ILE A 141 8.67 -7.56 -0.87
N ALA A 142 8.27 -6.46 -1.52
CA ALA A 142 8.36 -6.29 -2.97
C ALA A 142 7.72 -7.47 -3.75
N GLY A 143 6.55 -7.92 -3.27
CA GLY A 143 5.78 -9.01 -3.88
C GLY A 143 6.39 -10.39 -3.70
N VAL A 144 7.22 -10.56 -2.68
CA VAL A 144 7.83 -11.84 -2.32
C VAL A 144 7.57 -12.16 -0.86
N CYS A 145 7.05 -13.37 -0.59
CA CYS A 145 6.92 -13.87 0.77
C CYS A 145 8.28 -14.13 1.40
N HIS A 146 8.45 -13.65 2.64
CA HIS A 146 9.58 -13.88 3.52
C HIS A 146 9.09 -14.41 4.86
N VAL A 147 9.86 -15.33 5.45
CA VAL A 147 9.60 -15.83 6.81
C VAL A 147 10.56 -15.15 7.77
N ASP A 148 10.02 -14.39 8.72
CA ASP A 148 10.80 -13.67 9.72
C ASP A 148 11.12 -14.57 10.92
N THR A 149 10.16 -15.38 11.34
CA THR A 149 10.32 -16.28 12.49
C THR A 149 9.58 -17.61 12.29
N CYS A 150 10.15 -18.68 12.83
CA CYS A 150 9.55 -20.02 12.84
C CYS A 150 8.98 -20.38 14.21
N LYS A 151 7.97 -21.27 14.22
CA LYS A 151 7.43 -21.85 15.46
C LYS A 151 8.51 -22.67 16.17
N SER A 152 8.34 -22.87 17.48
CA SER A 152 9.24 -23.69 18.30
C SER A 152 9.41 -25.10 17.70
N GLY A 153 10.65 -25.59 17.66
CA GLY A 153 11.01 -26.87 17.01
C GLY A 153 11.36 -26.76 15.52
N PHE A 154 11.27 -25.56 14.94
CA PHE A 154 11.63 -25.27 13.54
C PHE A 154 12.63 -24.13 13.46
N THR A 155 13.39 -24.10 12.36
CA THR A 155 14.35 -23.05 12.01
C THR A 155 14.13 -22.58 10.58
N LEU A 156 14.57 -21.35 10.29
CA LEU A 156 14.48 -20.77 8.95
C LEU A 156 15.38 -21.55 7.98
N ALA A 157 14.83 -21.94 6.84
CA ALA A 157 15.59 -22.56 5.77
C ALA A 157 16.54 -21.55 5.09
N ALA A 158 17.53 -22.05 4.35
CA ALA A 158 18.51 -21.21 3.67
C ALA A 158 17.89 -20.27 2.62
N ASP A 159 16.70 -20.58 2.12
CA ASP A 159 15.96 -19.76 1.16
C ASP A 159 15.24 -18.56 1.80
N GLY A 160 15.16 -18.51 3.14
CA GLY A 160 14.43 -17.48 3.89
C GLY A 160 12.90 -17.49 3.67
N LYS A 161 12.36 -18.57 3.08
CA LYS A 161 10.96 -18.68 2.64
C LYS A 161 10.20 -19.78 3.35
N THR A 162 10.90 -20.71 4.01
CA THR A 162 10.28 -21.86 4.66
C THR A 162 10.87 -22.14 6.04
N CYS A 163 10.09 -22.83 6.87
CA CYS A 163 10.52 -23.32 8.17
C CYS A 163 10.74 -24.83 8.11
N VAL A 164 11.95 -25.28 8.44
CA VAL A 164 12.34 -26.69 8.48
C VAL A 164 12.57 -27.13 9.91
N ARG A 165 12.35 -28.42 10.20
CA ARG A 165 12.50 -28.93 11.57
C ARG A 165 13.96 -28.83 12.02
N LEU A 166 14.17 -28.43 13.27
CA LEU A 166 15.49 -28.52 13.91
C LEU A 166 15.90 -30.00 13.92
N GLN A 167 17.03 -30.33 13.28
CA GLN A 167 17.65 -31.64 13.36
C GLN A 167 18.42 -31.80 14.68
#